data_AF-A0A937DJ90-F1
#
_entry.id   AF-A0A937DJ90-F1
#
_cell.length_a   1.000
_cell.length_b   1.000
_cell.length_c   1.000
_cell.angle_alpha   90.00
_cell.angle_beta   90.00
_cell.angle_gamma   90.00
#
_symmetry.space_group_name_H-M   'P 1'
#
loop_
_entity.id
_entity.type
_entity.pdbx_description
1 polymer ?
#
loop_
_entity_poly.entity_id
_entity_poly.type
_entity_poly.pdbx_seq_one_letter_code
_entity_poly.pdbx_strand_id
1 'polypeptide(L)' 'MKALEELAKHTWDFILYKTDEGFVLNVVFNSSFADYSRSFRVSESEANQDMEGLKQLSERIRTNYESFKDREITPVARK' A
#
# COMPACT_ATOMS: atom_id res chain seq x y z
N MET A 1 -0.53 0.55 15.08
CA MET A 1 -1.17 0.23 13.78
C MET A 1 -1.66 -1.20 13.69
N LYS A 2 -2.99 -1.36 13.73
CA LYS A 2 -3.67 -2.63 13.50
C LYS A 2 -4.57 -2.48 12.26
N ALA A 3 -4.42 -3.37 11.28
CA ALA A 3 -5.37 -3.44 10.16
C ALA A 3 -6.75 -3.84 10.70
N LEU A 4 -7.73 -2.95 10.50
CA LEU A 4 -9.11 -3.12 10.93
C LEU A 4 -9.95 -3.75 9.82
N GLU A 5 -9.77 -3.30 8.58
CA GLU A 5 -10.57 -3.69 7.42
C GLU A 5 -9.74 -3.70 6.13
N GLU A 6 -9.95 -4.68 5.26
CA GLU A 6 -9.45 -4.69 3.88
C GLU A 6 -10.49 -4.04 2.98
N LEU A 7 -10.14 -2.92 2.34
CA LEU A 7 -11.08 -2.13 1.53
C LEU A 7 -11.00 -2.46 0.05
N ALA A 8 -9.80 -2.73 -0.46
CA ALA A 8 -9.57 -3.07 -1.85
C ALA A 8 -8.34 -3.97 -1.98
N LYS A 9 -8.36 -4.83 -2.99
CA LYS A 9 -7.26 -5.74 -3.28
C LYS A 9 -7.14 -5.95 -4.78
N HIS A 10 -5.90 -5.86 -5.27
CA HIS A 10 -5.53 -6.35 -6.58
C HIS A 10 -4.35 -7.31 -6.42
N THR A 11 -4.59 -8.59 -6.71
CA THR A 11 -3.60 -9.65 -6.55
C THR A 11 -2.33 -9.30 -7.33
N TRP A 12 -1.17 -9.47 -6.70
CA TRP A 12 0.16 -9.15 -7.24
C TRP A 12 0.49 -7.66 -7.43
N ASP A 13 -0.42 -6.75 -7.08
CA ASP A 13 -0.14 -5.30 -7.12
C ASP A 13 -0.25 -4.66 -5.75
N PHE A 14 -1.43 -4.70 -5.12
CA PHE A 14 -1.63 -4.03 -3.84
C PHE A 14 -2.80 -4.56 -3.00
N ILE A 15 -2.80 -4.19 -1.72
CA ILE A 15 -3.93 -4.31 -0.81
C ILE A 15 -4.09 -3.00 -0.04
N LEU A 16 -5.29 -2.43 -0.04
CA LEU A 16 -5.65 -1.24 0.73
C LEU A 16 -6.33 -1.65 2.03
N TYR A 17 -5.77 -1.19 3.15
CA TYR A 17 -6.30 -1.41 4.49
C TYR A 17 -6.77 -0.11 5.13
N LYS A 18 -7.87 -0.19 5.87
CA LYS A 18 -8.21 0.78 6.90
C LYS A 18 -7.59 0.34 8.23
N THR A 19 -6.94 1.27 8.90
CA THR A 19 -6.31 1.08 10.21
C THR A 19 -6.88 2.06 11.22
N ASP A 20 -6.50 1.89 12.48
CA ASP A 20 -6.77 2.83 13.56
C ASP A 20 -6.12 4.21 13.36
N GLU A 21 -5.08 4.29 12.53
CA GLU A 21 -4.30 5.51 12.28
C GLU A 21 -4.57 6.12 10.88
N GLY A 22 -5.52 5.58 10.12
CA GLY A 22 -5.82 6.00 8.75
C GLY A 22 -5.72 4.87 7.74
N PHE A 23 -5.31 5.18 6.51
CA PHE A 23 -5.28 4.23 5.40
C PHE A 23 -3.86 3.80 5.05
N VAL A 24 -3.71 2.52 4.71
CA VAL A 24 -2.42 1.91 4.38
C VAL A 24 -2.54 1.15 3.08
N LEU A 25 -1.71 1.49 2.12
CA LEU A 25 -1.56 0.75 0.87
C LEU A 25 -0.35 -0.17 0.98
N ASN A 26 -0.58 -1.47 1.01
CA ASN A 26 0.46 -2.48 0.91
C ASN A 26 0.71 -2.75 -0.58
N VAL A 27 1.89 -2.39 -1.08
CA VAL A 27 2.27 -2.50 -2.49
C VAL A 27 3.25 -3.65 -2.66
N VAL A 28 2.98 -4.52 -3.63
CA VAL A 28 3.85 -5.62 -4.03
C VAL A 28 4.89 -5.08 -5.01
N PHE A 29 6.16 -5.36 -4.74
CA PHE A 29 7.28 -5.06 -5.61
C PHE A 29 7.78 -6.37 -6.20
N ASN A 30 7.70 -6.47 -7.52
CA ASN A 30 8.20 -7.61 -8.26
C ASN A 30 9.69 -7.38 -8.49
N SER A 31 10.55 -8.22 -7.91
CA SER A 31 11.99 -8.22 -8.18
C SER A 31 12.38 -9.57 -8.77
N SER A 32 13.47 -9.61 -9.53
CA SER A 32 13.92 -10.82 -10.25
C SER A 32 14.18 -12.05 -9.36
N PHE A 33 14.30 -11.88 -8.05
CA PHE A 33 14.63 -12.94 -7.10
C PHE A 33 13.48 -13.33 -6.16
N ALA A 34 12.62 -12.38 -5.78
CA ALA A 34 11.47 -12.63 -4.93
C ALA A 34 10.50 -11.43 -4.96
N ASP A 35 9.22 -11.72 -4.84
CA ASP A 35 8.21 -10.70 -4.59
C ASP A 35 8.23 -10.33 -3.10
N TYR A 36 8.30 -9.04 -2.82
CA TYR A 36 8.18 -8.51 -1.47
C TYR A 36 7.15 -7.41 -1.44
N SER A 37 6.57 -7.13 -0.28
CA SER A 37 5.64 -6.03 -0.13
C SER A 37 6.10 -4.98 0.87
N ARG A 38 5.72 -3.74 0.62
CA ARG A 38 5.99 -2.58 1.47
C ARG A 38 4.69 -1.85 1.73
N SER A 39 4.55 -1.27 2.92
CA SER A 39 3.32 -0.60 3.34
C SER A 39 3.52 0.90 3.39
N PHE A 40 2.58 1.67 2.85
CA PHE A 40 2.66 3.12 2.77
C PHE A 40 1.40 3.75 3.34
N ARG A 41 1.55 4.79 4.17
CA ARG A 41 0.41 5.62 4.59
C ARG A 41 -0.12 6.40 3.40
N VAL A 42 -1.40 6.22 3.09
CA VAL A 42 -2.10 6.97 2.02
C VAL A 42 -3.07 7.98 2.60
N SER A 43 -3.25 9.11 1.92
CA SER A 43 -4.26 10.08 2.34
C SER A 43 -5.67 9.52 2.12
N GLU A 44 -6.67 10.09 2.78
CA GLU A 44 -8.06 9.72 2.55
C GLU A 44 -8.49 9.94 1.08
N SER A 45 -7.99 11.00 0.44
CA SER A 45 -8.24 11.26 -0.98
C SER A 45 -7.65 10.20 -1.92
N GLU A 46 -6.46 9.68 -1.60
CA GLU A 46 -5.84 8.57 -2.35
C GLU A 46 -6.56 7.25 -2.08
N ALA A 47 -6.99 7.00 -0.84
CA ALA A 47 -7.69 5.78 -0.46
C ALA A 47 -9.11 5.66 -1.05
N ASN A 48 -9.78 6.78 -1.30
CA ASN A 48 -11.12 6.84 -1.89
C ASN A 48 -11.13 6.79 -3.43
N GLN A 49 -9.97 6.58 -4.06
CA GLN A 49 -9.91 6.36 -5.51
C GLN A 49 -10.58 5.03 -5.87
N ASP A 50 -11.02 4.92 -7.13
CA ASP A 50 -11.49 3.66 -7.68
C ASP A 50 -10.33 2.68 -7.87
N MET A 51 -10.66 1.45 -8.26
CA MET A 51 -9.65 0.38 -8.43
C MET A 51 -8.55 0.77 -9.42
N GLU A 52 -8.88 1.52 -10.49
CA GLU A 52 -7.91 1.97 -11.49
C GLU A 52 -6.99 3.05 -10.92
N GLY A 53 -7.50 4.03 -10.18
CA GLY A 53 -6.69 5.01 -9.48
C GLY A 53 -5.73 4.37 -8.47
N LEU A 54 -6.21 3.39 -7.70
CA LEU A 54 -5.37 2.65 -6.75
C LEU A 54 -4.28 1.83 -7.44
N LYS A 55 -4.55 1.26 -8.62
CA LYS A 55 -3.52 0.61 -9.46
C LYS A 55 -2.44 1.60 -9.87
N GLN A 56 -2.84 2.74 -10.43
CA GLN A 56 -1.91 3.79 -10.85
C GLN A 56 -1.08 4.32 -9.67
N LEU A 57 -1.69 4.45 -8.48
CA LEU A 57 -0.97 4.82 -7.27
C LEU A 57 0.09 3.76 -6.89
N SER A 58 -0.27 2.47 -6.95
CA SER A 58 0.68 1.37 -6.67
C SER A 58 1.85 1.35 -7.65
N GLU A 59 1.59 1.61 -8.94
CA GLU A 59 2.62 1.70 -9.98
C GLU A 59 3.52 2.93 -9.77
N ARG A 60 2.92 4.07 -9.41
CA ARG A 60 3.66 5.30 -9.10
C ARG A 60 4.59 5.13 -7.90
N ILE A 61 4.15 4.40 -6.87
CA ILE A 61 4.99 4.07 -5.72
C ILE A 61 6.15 3.16 -6.15
N ARG A 62 5.90 2.15 -6.99
CA ARG A 62 6.95 1.25 -7.50
C ARG A 62 8.00 2.00 -8.33
N THR A 63 7.55 2.86 -9.23
CA THR A 63 8.40 3.58 -10.18
C THR A 63 9.11 4.79 -9.58
N ASN A 64 8.56 5.38 -8.51
CA ASN A 64 9.14 6.55 -7.84
C ASN A 64 9.26 6.35 -6.33
N TYR A 65 9.77 5.19 -5.91
CA TYR A 65 9.84 4.78 -4.51
C TYR A 65 10.45 5.83 -3.58
N GLU A 66 11.55 6.48 -3.97
CA GLU A 66 12.23 7.46 -3.11
C GLU A 66 11.33 8.64 -2.72
N SER A 67 10.35 9.01 -3.57
CA SER A 67 9.38 10.07 -3.25
C SER A 67 8.29 9.65 -2.25
N PHE A 68 8.18 8.36 -1.94
CA PHE A 68 7.19 7.81 -1.00
C PHE A 68 7.83 7.18 0.24
N LYS A 69 9.16 7.24 0.36
CA LYS A 69 9.93 6.58 1.41
C LYS A 69 9.64 7.12 2.81
N ASP A 70 9.35 8.41 2.91
CA ASP A 70 8.90 9.10 4.13
C ASP A 70 7.52 8.63 4.62
N ARG A 71 6.72 8.07 3.69
CA ARG A 71 5.39 7.52 3.96
C ARG A 71 5.41 6.02 4.21
N GLU A 72 6.54 5.37 4.00
CA GLU A 72 6.70 3.95 4.25
C GLU A 72 6.62 3.68 5.76
N ILE A 73 5.88 2.64 6.10
CA ILE A 73 5.66 2.19 7.46
C ILE A 73 5.95 0.70 7.53
N THR A 74 6.50 0.27 8.66
CA THR A 74 6.60 -1.15 8.98
C THR A 74 5.38 -1.51 9.81
N PRO A 75 4.41 -2.28 9.27
CA PRO A 75 3.30 -2.76 10.08
C PRO A 75 3.88 -3.63 11.20
N VAL A 76 3.44 -3.38 12.44
CA VAL A 76 3.80 -4.28 13.55
C VAL A 76 3.17 -5.63 13.20
N ALA A 77 4.00 -6.63 12.93
CA ALA A 77 3.53 -7.97 12.56
C ALA A 77 2.47 -8.43 13.56
N ARG A 78 1.30 -8.86 13.08
CA ARG A 78 0.31 -9.53 13.94
C ARG A 78 1.02 -10.74 14.55
N LYS A 79 1.36 -10.67 15.84
CA LYS A 79 1.62 -11.85 16.66
C LYS A 79 0.31 -12.60 16.88
#